data_AF-A0A0D6TL77-F1
#
_entry.id   AF-A0A0D6TL77-F1
#
_cell.length_a   1.000
_cell.length_b   1.000
_cell.length_c   1.000
_cell.angle_alpha   90.00
_cell.angle_beta   90.00
_cell.angle_gamma   90.00
#
_symmetry.space_group_name_H-M   'P 1'
#
loop_
_entity.id
_entity.type
_entity.pdbx_description
1 polymer ?
#
loop_
_entity_poly.entity_id
_entity_poly.type
_entity_poly.pdbx_seq_one_letter_code
_entity_poly.pdbx_strand_id
1 'polypeptide(L)'
;MEAQAEKDRLAKSNLSVEDKISSIETKLNVSNKVLDNYKREIAQKTKNSDNLIKRLDSIVKERDLDLKAYISENDPNSKSVQRKFVSTTQQNAQLNAIKSEIASNKKVFDDLISDFESANKVRLEQLKKNGVSDEDAKLLNQYYQSVIDDLKNKRQQYIQFEKIADDRIKKINADKEEERLKRIKRAEYDSEQQRILNDQKSLEDIKNSTAQNSNANSGNTTEQEETSSNDISIIQKLNGVESGYYVVLGKYKNIAERDAFVRQVVAGGGTSVTLFYNIYDATYYVYIDKFDDLSSAVKATQARGTKSYNKKMSIVKVE
;
A
#
# COMPACT_ATOMS: atom_id res chain seq x y z
N MET A 1 -1.47 -19.53 20.52
CA MET A 1 -2.18 -20.47 21.41
C MET A 1 -3.70 -20.33 21.24
N GLU A 2 -4.25 -19.11 21.26
CA GLU A 2 -5.69 -18.83 21.02
C GLU A 2 -6.24 -19.28 19.66
N ALA A 3 -5.53 -19.03 18.55
CA ALA A 3 -6.01 -19.43 17.21
C ALA A 3 -6.12 -20.95 17.02
N GLN A 4 -5.33 -21.74 17.76
CA GLN A 4 -5.39 -23.20 17.73
C GLN A 4 -6.52 -23.71 18.63
N ALA A 5 -6.69 -23.13 19.82
CA ALA A 5 -7.81 -23.43 20.71
C ALA A 5 -9.18 -23.10 20.10
N GLU A 6 -9.28 -21.99 19.36
CA GLU A 6 -10.48 -21.60 18.62
C GLU A 6 -10.79 -22.60 17.50
N LYS A 7 -9.77 -23.02 16.75
CA LYS A 7 -9.88 -24.01 15.67
C LYS A 7 -10.31 -25.39 16.18
N ASP A 8 -9.78 -25.80 17.33
CA ASP A 8 -10.11 -27.08 17.97
C ASP A 8 -11.52 -27.05 18.59
N ARG A 9 -11.98 -25.89 19.10
CA ARG A 9 -13.36 -25.69 19.56
C ARG A 9 -14.36 -25.74 18.39
N LEU A 10 -14.05 -25.06 17.28
CA LEU A 10 -14.84 -25.11 16.04
C LEU A 10 -14.91 -26.53 15.47
N ALA A 11 -13.80 -27.27 15.45
CA ALA A 11 -13.76 -28.65 14.98
C ALA A 11 -14.65 -29.59 15.83
N LYS A 12 -14.61 -29.47 17.16
CA LYS A 12 -15.47 -30.25 18.07
C LYS A 12 -16.95 -29.88 17.95
N SER A 13 -17.26 -28.59 17.78
CA SER A 13 -18.63 -28.13 17.55
C SER A 13 -19.19 -28.68 16.24
N ASN A 14 -18.40 -28.70 15.16
CA ASN A 14 -18.82 -29.22 13.86
C ASN A 14 -19.11 -30.73 13.91
N LEU A 15 -18.23 -31.52 14.51
CA LEU A 15 -18.46 -32.96 14.75
C LEU A 15 -19.80 -33.23 15.46
N SER A 16 -20.15 -32.43 16.48
CA SER A 16 -21.43 -32.54 17.17
C SER A 16 -22.65 -32.18 16.31
N VAL A 17 -22.48 -31.30 15.32
CA VAL A 17 -23.54 -30.96 14.34
C VAL A 17 -23.68 -32.08 13.31
N GLU A 18 -22.59 -32.61 12.78
CA GLU A 18 -22.60 -33.73 11.82
C GLU A 18 -23.30 -34.99 12.38
N ASP A 19 -23.08 -35.32 13.66
CA ASP A 19 -23.74 -36.46 14.32
C ASP A 19 -25.26 -36.25 14.45
N LYS A 20 -25.68 -35.02 14.77
CA LYS A 20 -27.11 -34.65 14.84
C LYS A 20 -27.78 -34.72 13.47
N ILE A 21 -27.09 -34.27 12.42
CA ILE A 21 -27.58 -34.33 11.05
C ILE A 21 -27.74 -35.80 10.60
N SER A 22 -26.75 -36.65 10.87
CA SER A 22 -26.80 -38.09 10.57
C SER A 22 -27.98 -38.80 11.27
N SER A 23 -28.28 -38.38 12.51
CA SER A 23 -29.45 -38.87 13.25
C SER A 23 -30.77 -38.46 12.60
N ILE A 24 -30.88 -37.19 12.18
CA ILE A 24 -32.05 -36.67 11.46
C ILE A 24 -32.25 -37.42 10.13
N GLU A 25 -31.19 -37.66 9.36
CA GLU A 25 -31.27 -38.41 8.10
C GLU A 25 -31.80 -39.83 8.29
N THR A 26 -31.35 -40.50 9.35
CA THR A 26 -31.82 -41.85 9.71
C THR A 26 -33.30 -41.83 10.08
N LYS A 27 -33.73 -40.86 10.90
CA LYS A 27 -35.15 -40.69 11.29
C LYS A 27 -36.05 -40.44 10.09
N LEU A 28 -35.59 -39.61 9.15
CA LEU A 28 -36.33 -39.23 7.95
C LEU A 28 -36.24 -40.28 6.82
N ASN A 29 -35.44 -41.33 7.00
CA ASN A 29 -35.16 -42.36 5.99
C ASN A 29 -34.69 -41.76 4.65
N VAL A 30 -33.83 -40.74 4.72
CA VAL A 30 -33.26 -40.04 3.56
C VAL A 30 -31.75 -40.27 3.50
N SER A 31 -31.19 -40.33 2.29
CA SER A 31 -29.74 -40.48 2.10
C SER A 31 -29.16 -39.27 1.37
N ASN A 32 -28.25 -38.55 2.01
CA ASN A 32 -27.59 -37.38 1.44
C ASN A 32 -26.12 -37.62 1.08
N LYS A 33 -25.74 -38.89 0.86
CA LYS A 33 -24.35 -39.28 0.54
C LYS A 33 -23.72 -38.46 -0.59
N VAL A 34 -24.50 -38.03 -1.57
CA VAL A 34 -24.03 -37.15 -2.66
C VAL A 34 -23.57 -35.80 -2.12
N LEU A 35 -24.35 -35.16 -1.26
CA LEU A 35 -23.97 -33.90 -0.60
C LEU A 35 -22.77 -34.09 0.33
N ASP A 36 -22.69 -35.22 1.03
CA ASP A 36 -21.53 -35.51 1.90
C ASP A 36 -20.25 -35.76 1.10
N ASN A 37 -20.35 -36.35 -0.09
CA ASN A 37 -19.23 -36.48 -1.01
C ASN A 37 -18.75 -35.11 -1.46
N TYR A 38 -19.67 -34.24 -1.91
CA TYR A 38 -19.32 -32.88 -2.27
C TYR A 38 -18.72 -32.10 -1.10
N LYS A 39 -19.26 -32.21 0.12
CA LYS A 39 -18.67 -31.61 1.33
C LYS A 39 -17.22 -32.03 1.53
N ARG A 40 -16.92 -33.33 1.40
CA ARG A 40 -15.55 -33.85 1.55
C ARG A 40 -14.61 -33.31 0.47
N GLU A 41 -15.06 -33.30 -0.77
CA GLU A 41 -14.27 -32.77 -1.89
C GLU A 41 -14.01 -31.27 -1.73
N ILE A 42 -15.05 -30.50 -1.40
CA ILE A 42 -14.98 -29.09 -1.10
C ILE A 42 -13.99 -28.80 0.05
N ALA A 43 -14.04 -29.58 1.14
CA ALA A 43 -13.11 -29.43 2.25
C ALA A 43 -11.65 -29.66 1.83
N GLN A 44 -11.40 -30.62 0.93
CA GLN A 44 -10.07 -30.88 0.40
C GLN A 44 -9.57 -29.74 -0.52
N LYS A 45 -10.40 -29.29 -1.47
CA LYS A 45 -10.05 -28.16 -2.35
C LYS A 45 -9.85 -26.87 -1.58
N THR A 46 -10.60 -26.70 -0.49
CA THR A 46 -10.45 -25.61 0.44
C THR A 46 -9.07 -25.55 1.11
N LYS A 47 -8.53 -26.70 1.53
CA LYS A 47 -7.16 -26.77 2.09
C LYS A 47 -6.10 -26.36 1.06
N ASN A 48 -6.28 -26.77 -0.21
CA ASN A 48 -5.37 -26.38 -1.28
C ASN A 48 -5.39 -24.86 -1.50
N SER A 49 -6.58 -24.26 -1.46
CA SER A 49 -6.77 -22.81 -1.59
C SER A 49 -6.08 -22.02 -0.48
N ASP A 50 -6.20 -22.48 0.76
CA ASP A 50 -5.54 -21.86 1.91
C ASP A 50 -4.00 -21.92 1.76
N ASN A 51 -3.45 -22.99 1.17
CA ASN A 51 -2.03 -23.10 0.86
C ASN A 51 -1.61 -22.10 -0.23
N LEU A 52 -2.38 -21.99 -1.31
CA LEU A 52 -2.11 -21.03 -2.38
C LEU A 52 -2.11 -19.59 -1.87
N ILE A 53 -3.06 -19.21 -1.01
CA ILE A 53 -3.08 -17.87 -0.40
C ILE A 53 -1.82 -17.64 0.43
N LYS A 54 -1.41 -18.60 1.26
CA LYS A 54 -0.19 -18.48 2.07
C LYS A 54 1.05 -18.30 1.21
N ARG A 55 1.18 -19.08 0.13
CA ARG A 55 2.29 -18.95 -0.84
C ARG A 55 2.27 -17.57 -1.52
N LEU A 56 1.09 -17.07 -1.91
CA LEU A 56 0.94 -15.74 -2.49
C LEU A 56 1.36 -14.64 -1.51
N ASP A 57 0.87 -14.68 -0.28
CA ASP A 57 1.21 -13.73 0.78
C ASP A 57 2.71 -13.74 1.09
N SER A 58 3.34 -14.92 1.15
CA SER A 58 4.79 -15.06 1.30
C SER A 58 5.56 -14.36 0.18
N ILE A 59 5.19 -14.57 -1.10
CA ILE A 59 5.86 -13.89 -2.21
C ILE A 59 5.67 -12.37 -2.15
N VAL A 60 4.47 -11.90 -1.81
CA VAL A 60 4.22 -10.45 -1.67
C VAL A 60 5.10 -9.86 -0.56
N LYS A 61 5.22 -10.54 0.58
CA LYS A 61 6.10 -10.13 1.69
C LYS A 61 7.57 -10.11 1.30
N GLU A 62 8.05 -11.13 0.59
CA GLU A 62 9.43 -11.17 0.11
C GLU A 62 9.75 -10.02 -0.84
N ARG A 63 8.82 -9.65 -1.73
CA ARG A 63 8.98 -8.50 -2.64
C ARG A 63 8.94 -7.16 -1.91
N ASP A 64 8.08 -7.03 -0.90
CA ASP A 64 8.04 -5.84 -0.03
C ASP A 64 9.36 -5.68 0.74
N LEU A 65 9.92 -6.78 1.25
CA LEU A 65 11.23 -6.78 1.90
C LEU A 65 12.37 -6.44 0.91
N ASP A 66 12.34 -6.97 -0.32
CA ASP A 66 13.29 -6.59 -1.37
C ASP A 66 13.20 -5.10 -1.69
N LEU A 67 11.98 -4.55 -1.82
CA LEU A 67 11.77 -3.13 -2.07
C LEU A 67 12.31 -2.27 -0.91
N LYS A 68 12.02 -2.63 0.34
CA LYS A 68 12.53 -1.91 1.51
C LYS A 68 14.04 -1.92 1.59
N ALA A 69 14.68 -3.05 1.30
CA ALA A 69 16.13 -3.14 1.22
C ALA A 69 16.68 -2.32 0.03
N TYR A 70 16.01 -2.36 -1.13
CA TYR A 70 16.38 -1.54 -2.28
C TYR A 70 16.28 -0.04 -1.98
N ILE A 71 15.27 0.42 -1.24
CA ILE A 71 15.17 1.84 -0.87
C ILE A 71 16.27 2.21 0.14
N SER A 72 16.56 1.35 1.12
CA SER A 72 17.50 1.68 2.20
C SER A 72 18.99 1.63 1.83
N GLU A 73 19.37 0.93 0.76
CA GLU A 73 20.78 0.82 0.31
C GLU A 73 21.49 2.18 0.17
N ASN A 74 20.77 3.23 -0.24
CA ASN A 74 21.33 4.54 -0.55
C ASN A 74 20.62 5.69 0.19
N ASP A 75 19.97 5.41 1.33
CA ASP A 75 19.33 6.41 2.18
C ASP A 75 20.04 6.47 3.54
N PRO A 76 20.77 7.54 3.87
CA PRO A 76 21.47 7.68 5.14
C PRO A 76 20.49 7.76 6.32
N ASN A 77 19.25 8.17 6.09
CA ASN A 77 18.21 8.23 7.12
C ASN A 77 17.60 6.85 7.43
N SER A 78 17.94 5.83 6.63
CA SER A 78 17.41 4.49 6.77
C SER A 78 18.42 3.57 7.45
N LYS A 79 17.95 2.70 8.35
CA LYS A 79 18.80 1.63 8.89
C LYS A 79 19.16 0.69 7.75
N SER A 80 20.44 0.63 7.38
CA SER A 80 20.95 -0.22 6.30
C SER A 80 20.51 -1.67 6.49
N VAL A 81 19.70 -2.19 5.58
CA VAL A 81 19.33 -3.61 5.53
C VAL A 81 20.08 -4.25 4.38
N GLN A 82 20.88 -5.29 4.65
CA GLN A 82 21.55 -6.04 3.59
C GLN A 82 20.50 -6.63 2.64
N ARG A 83 20.55 -6.18 1.38
CA ARG A 83 19.69 -6.71 0.33
C ARG A 83 20.23 -8.07 -0.11
N LYS A 84 19.39 -9.10 -0.01
CA LYS A 84 19.68 -10.41 -0.58
C LYS A 84 19.47 -10.34 -2.09
N PHE A 85 20.35 -10.98 -2.88
CA PHE A 85 20.11 -11.13 -4.30
C PHE A 85 18.83 -11.95 -4.51
N VAL A 86 17.89 -11.41 -5.28
CA VAL A 86 16.69 -12.14 -5.69
C VAL A 86 16.51 -12.05 -7.20
N SER A 87 16.40 -13.22 -7.85
CA SER A 87 16.14 -13.29 -9.28
C SER A 87 14.72 -12.82 -9.57
N THR A 88 14.59 -11.65 -10.20
CA THR A 88 13.30 -11.09 -10.60
C THR A 88 12.56 -12.01 -11.55
N THR A 89 13.28 -12.67 -12.47
CA THR A 89 12.71 -13.65 -13.39
C THR A 89 12.10 -14.83 -12.64
N GLN A 90 12.82 -15.38 -11.65
CA GLN A 90 12.33 -16.50 -10.85
C GLN A 90 11.10 -16.11 -10.02
N GLN A 91 11.13 -14.96 -9.35
CA GLN A 91 10.00 -14.48 -8.57
C GLN A 91 8.77 -14.22 -9.44
N ASN A 92 8.95 -13.67 -10.65
CA ASN A 92 7.84 -13.45 -11.58
C ASN A 92 7.27 -14.78 -12.09
N ALA A 93 8.11 -15.76 -12.38
CA ALA A 93 7.67 -17.10 -12.77
C ALA A 93 6.87 -17.78 -11.64
N GLN A 94 7.35 -17.71 -10.39
CA GLN A 94 6.65 -18.25 -9.22
C GLN A 94 5.31 -17.54 -8.98
N LEU A 95 5.27 -16.21 -9.09
CA LEU A 95 4.04 -15.44 -8.96
C LEU A 95 3.03 -15.83 -10.04
N ASN A 96 3.45 -15.91 -11.30
CA ASN A 96 2.57 -16.28 -12.41
C ASN A 96 2.03 -17.72 -12.26
N ALA A 97 2.87 -18.65 -11.82
CA ALA A 97 2.46 -20.02 -11.52
C ALA A 97 1.38 -20.05 -10.43
N ILE A 98 1.59 -19.36 -9.31
CA ILE A 98 0.60 -19.27 -8.23
C ILE A 98 -0.70 -18.62 -8.72
N LYS A 99 -0.63 -17.53 -9.50
CA LYS A 99 -1.83 -16.91 -10.07
C LYS A 99 -2.60 -17.87 -10.97
N SER A 100 -1.90 -18.67 -11.78
CA SER A 100 -2.53 -19.68 -12.62
C SER A 100 -3.17 -20.80 -11.78
N GLU A 101 -2.49 -21.29 -10.74
CA GLU A 101 -3.03 -22.28 -9.80
C GLU A 101 -4.29 -21.74 -9.09
N ILE A 102 -4.26 -20.46 -8.68
CA ILE A 102 -5.37 -19.74 -8.06
C ILE A 102 -6.57 -19.68 -9.01
N ALA A 103 -6.37 -19.23 -10.26
CA ALA A 103 -7.42 -19.13 -11.26
C ALA A 103 -8.08 -20.48 -11.55
N SER A 104 -7.27 -21.54 -11.69
CA SER A 104 -7.77 -22.89 -11.90
C SER A 104 -8.62 -23.38 -10.72
N ASN A 105 -8.18 -23.09 -9.49
CA ASN A 105 -8.87 -23.54 -8.28
C ASN A 105 -10.19 -22.79 -8.05
N LYS A 106 -10.30 -21.52 -8.46
CA LYS A 106 -11.58 -20.79 -8.47
C LYS A 106 -12.61 -21.48 -9.34
N LYS A 107 -12.22 -21.90 -10.56
CA LYS A 107 -13.14 -22.60 -11.45
C LYS A 107 -13.65 -23.89 -10.82
N VAL A 108 -12.75 -24.68 -10.23
CA VAL A 108 -13.11 -25.91 -9.50
C VAL A 108 -14.07 -25.62 -8.34
N PHE A 109 -13.87 -24.54 -7.60
CA PHE A 109 -14.80 -24.13 -6.55
C PHE A 109 -16.16 -23.71 -7.09
N ASP A 110 -16.19 -22.97 -8.19
CA ASP A 110 -17.43 -22.52 -8.81
C ASP A 110 -18.26 -23.72 -9.28
N ASP A 111 -17.59 -24.70 -9.91
CA ASP A 111 -18.20 -25.95 -10.35
C ASP A 111 -18.75 -26.74 -9.13
N LEU A 112 -17.96 -26.90 -8.06
CA LEU A 112 -18.39 -27.62 -6.85
C LEU A 112 -19.56 -26.96 -6.12
N ILE A 113 -19.59 -25.62 -6.05
CA ILE A 113 -20.71 -24.89 -5.46
C ILE A 113 -21.97 -25.11 -6.32
N SER A 114 -21.84 -25.05 -7.64
CA SER A 114 -22.97 -25.25 -8.56
C SER A 114 -23.52 -26.68 -8.49
N ASP A 115 -22.64 -27.68 -8.45
CA ASP A 115 -23.00 -29.09 -8.31
C ASP A 115 -23.68 -29.37 -6.97
N PHE A 116 -23.17 -28.76 -5.88
CA PHE A 116 -23.76 -28.86 -4.56
C PHE A 116 -25.16 -28.24 -4.51
N GLU A 117 -25.33 -27.03 -5.07
CA GLU A 117 -26.63 -26.35 -5.14
C GLU A 117 -27.64 -27.18 -5.95
N SER A 118 -27.21 -27.75 -7.06
CA SER A 118 -28.04 -28.60 -7.92
C SER A 118 -28.47 -29.87 -7.19
N ALA A 119 -27.54 -30.55 -6.52
CA ALA A 119 -27.84 -31.73 -5.71
C ALA A 119 -28.78 -31.40 -4.54
N ASN A 120 -28.58 -30.26 -3.89
CA ASN A 120 -29.43 -29.81 -2.78
C ASN A 120 -30.85 -29.48 -3.27
N LYS A 121 -30.99 -28.87 -4.45
CA LYS A 121 -32.30 -28.63 -5.09
C LYS A 121 -33.04 -29.93 -5.37
N VAL A 122 -32.36 -30.92 -5.96
CA VAL A 122 -32.96 -32.25 -6.22
C VAL A 122 -33.43 -32.91 -4.92
N ARG A 123 -32.60 -32.86 -3.87
CA ARG A 123 -32.97 -33.35 -2.53
C ARG A 123 -34.24 -32.68 -2.00
N LEU A 124 -34.32 -31.35 -2.09
CA LEU A 124 -35.50 -30.59 -1.65
C LEU A 124 -36.77 -30.97 -2.42
N GLU A 125 -36.67 -31.23 -3.73
CA GLU A 125 -37.80 -31.70 -4.54
C GLU A 125 -38.24 -33.12 -4.15
N GLN A 126 -37.30 -34.01 -3.84
CA GLN A 126 -37.59 -35.37 -3.37
C GLN A 126 -38.28 -35.37 -2.01
N LEU A 127 -37.81 -34.55 -1.06
CA LEU A 127 -38.44 -34.41 0.26
C LEU A 127 -39.90 -33.95 0.14
N LYS A 128 -40.16 -32.96 -0.73
CA LYS A 128 -41.53 -32.48 -1.01
C LYS A 128 -42.41 -33.58 -1.60
N LYS A 129 -41.91 -34.35 -2.58
CA LYS A 129 -42.65 -35.48 -3.17
C LYS A 129 -43.00 -36.56 -2.15
N ASN A 130 -42.11 -36.80 -1.20
CA ASN A 130 -42.28 -37.80 -0.15
C ASN A 130 -43.11 -37.29 1.05
N GLY A 131 -43.63 -36.06 0.99
CA GLY A 131 -44.44 -35.47 2.07
C GLY A 131 -43.66 -35.16 3.35
N VAL A 132 -42.32 -35.06 3.27
CA VAL A 132 -41.45 -34.82 4.42
C VAL A 132 -41.32 -33.32 4.66
N SER A 133 -42.02 -32.79 5.67
CA SER A 133 -42.05 -31.34 5.98
C SER A 133 -42.04 -31.02 7.48
N ASP A 134 -41.57 -31.94 8.31
CA ASP A 134 -41.49 -31.76 9.75
C ASP A 134 -40.33 -30.84 10.17
N GLU A 135 -40.21 -30.58 11.48
CA GLU A 135 -39.18 -29.71 12.04
C GLU A 135 -37.76 -30.26 11.80
N ASP A 136 -37.60 -31.59 11.79
CA ASP A 136 -36.34 -32.27 11.50
C ASP A 136 -35.91 -32.01 10.04
N ALA A 137 -36.85 -32.03 9.09
CA ALA A 137 -36.58 -31.68 7.69
C ALA A 137 -36.16 -30.21 7.51
N LYS A 138 -36.75 -29.27 8.28
CA LYS A 138 -36.33 -27.86 8.24
C LYS A 138 -34.90 -27.68 8.75
N LEU A 139 -34.55 -28.32 9.87
CA LEU A 139 -33.20 -28.27 10.43
C LEU A 139 -32.17 -28.82 9.43
N LEU A 140 -32.48 -29.95 8.78
CA LEU A 140 -31.63 -30.53 7.73
C LEU A 140 -31.45 -29.58 6.53
N ASN A 141 -32.51 -28.89 6.13
CA ASN A 141 -32.46 -27.92 5.04
C ASN A 141 -31.61 -26.69 5.38
N GLN A 142 -31.79 -26.15 6.59
CA GLN A 142 -31.01 -25.01 7.08
C GLN A 142 -29.52 -25.35 7.15
N TYR A 143 -29.19 -26.57 7.57
CA TYR A 143 -27.80 -27.03 7.62
C TYR A 143 -27.13 -27.04 6.25
N TYR A 144 -27.75 -27.67 5.23
CA TYR A 144 -27.14 -27.68 3.91
C TYR A 144 -27.14 -26.30 3.23
N GLN A 145 -28.09 -25.43 3.59
CA GLN A 145 -28.05 -24.03 3.17
C GLN A 145 -26.87 -23.28 3.80
N SER A 146 -26.62 -23.47 5.10
CA SER A 146 -25.47 -22.83 5.75
C SER A 146 -24.14 -23.30 5.15
N VAL A 147 -24.04 -24.57 4.76
CA VAL A 147 -22.87 -25.09 4.02
C VAL A 147 -22.68 -24.32 2.70
N ILE A 148 -23.74 -24.08 1.91
CA ILE A 148 -23.64 -23.30 0.66
C ILE A 148 -23.18 -21.87 0.95
N ASP A 149 -23.76 -21.24 1.97
CA ASP A 149 -23.47 -19.86 2.32
C ASP A 149 -22.01 -19.70 2.78
N ASP A 150 -21.51 -20.62 3.62
CA ASP A 150 -20.11 -20.66 4.04
C ASP A 150 -19.15 -20.78 2.86
N LEU A 151 -19.51 -21.59 1.85
CA LEU A 151 -18.68 -21.75 0.65
C LEU A 151 -18.65 -20.51 -0.23
N LYS A 152 -19.81 -19.87 -0.42
CA LYS A 152 -19.88 -18.58 -1.11
C LYS A 152 -19.07 -17.52 -0.39
N ASN A 153 -19.17 -17.45 0.93
CA ASN A 153 -18.38 -16.53 1.75
C ASN A 153 -16.88 -16.81 1.61
N LYS A 154 -16.45 -18.07 1.67
CA LYS A 154 -15.05 -18.44 1.49
C LYS A 154 -14.52 -18.12 0.09
N ARG A 155 -15.32 -18.35 -0.95
CA ARG A 155 -15.01 -17.93 -2.33
C ARG A 155 -14.81 -16.42 -2.42
N GLN A 156 -15.70 -15.64 -1.81
CA GLN A 156 -15.57 -14.18 -1.80
C GLN A 156 -14.29 -13.73 -1.07
N GLN A 157 -13.99 -14.29 0.10
CA GLN A 157 -12.73 -14.02 0.80
C GLN A 157 -11.52 -14.31 -0.08
N TYR A 158 -11.53 -15.44 -0.79
CA TYR A 158 -10.45 -15.83 -1.71
C TYR A 158 -10.23 -14.81 -2.84
N ILE A 159 -11.32 -14.33 -3.46
CA ILE A 159 -11.27 -13.27 -4.48
C ILE A 159 -10.70 -11.96 -3.90
N GLN A 160 -11.13 -11.59 -2.69
CA GLN A 160 -10.63 -10.38 -2.04
C GLN A 160 -9.14 -10.47 -1.71
N PHE A 161 -8.66 -11.63 -1.21
CA PHE A 161 -7.24 -11.84 -0.93
C PHE A 161 -6.38 -11.71 -2.18
N GLU A 162 -6.80 -12.30 -3.30
CA GLU A 162 -6.10 -12.16 -4.58
C GLU A 162 -6.06 -10.70 -5.03
N LYS A 163 -7.19 -9.99 -4.98
CA LYS A 163 -7.24 -8.55 -5.34
C LYS A 163 -6.28 -7.73 -4.49
N ILE A 164 -6.27 -7.93 -3.17
CA ILE A 164 -5.36 -7.24 -2.25
C ILE A 164 -3.90 -7.54 -2.60
N ALA A 165 -3.57 -8.79 -2.92
CA ALA A 165 -2.22 -9.16 -3.32
C ALA A 165 -1.81 -8.49 -4.64
N ASP A 166 -2.70 -8.44 -5.62
CA ASP A 166 -2.47 -7.75 -6.90
C ASP A 166 -2.25 -6.26 -6.73
N ASP A 167 -3.08 -5.60 -5.91
CA ASP A 167 -2.95 -4.18 -5.62
C ASP A 167 -1.61 -3.89 -4.89
N ARG A 168 -1.21 -4.76 -3.96
CA ARG A 168 0.11 -4.67 -3.30
C ARG A 168 1.27 -4.85 -4.28
N ILE A 169 1.20 -5.81 -5.19
CA ILE A 169 2.26 -6.05 -6.19
C ILE A 169 2.38 -4.87 -7.15
N LYS A 170 1.25 -4.30 -7.60
CA LYS A 170 1.24 -3.08 -8.43
C LYS A 170 1.92 -1.93 -7.70
N LYS A 171 1.58 -1.71 -6.42
CA LYS A 171 2.22 -0.68 -5.60
C LYS A 171 3.73 -0.91 -5.46
N ILE A 172 4.15 -2.14 -5.14
CA ILE A 172 5.58 -2.49 -5.03
C ILE A 172 6.34 -2.18 -6.32
N ASN A 173 5.77 -2.50 -7.48
CA ASN A 173 6.40 -2.22 -8.77
C ASN A 173 6.48 -0.71 -9.06
N ALA A 174 5.44 0.05 -8.74
CA ALA A 174 5.42 1.50 -8.90
C ALA A 174 6.47 2.17 -8.00
N ASP A 175 6.51 1.81 -6.72
CA ASP A 175 7.49 2.31 -5.75
C ASP A 175 8.93 1.96 -6.18
N LYS A 176 9.15 0.76 -6.73
CA LYS A 176 10.45 0.34 -7.25
C LYS A 176 10.89 1.15 -8.48
N GLU A 177 9.97 1.47 -9.39
CA GLU A 177 10.28 2.32 -10.55
C GLU A 177 10.54 3.77 -10.12
N GLU A 178 9.80 4.30 -9.15
CA GLU A 178 10.07 5.63 -8.59
C GLU A 178 11.50 5.69 -8.02
N GLU A 179 11.90 4.68 -7.24
CA GLU A 179 13.26 4.61 -6.69
C GLU A 179 14.32 4.43 -7.80
N ARG A 180 14.02 3.65 -8.84
CA ARG A 180 14.90 3.53 -10.03
C ARG A 180 15.10 4.89 -10.70
N LEU A 181 14.03 5.65 -10.93
CA LEU A 181 14.09 6.98 -11.51
C LEU A 181 14.85 7.97 -10.61
N LYS A 182 14.70 7.88 -9.27
CA LYS A 182 15.51 8.67 -8.33
C LYS A 182 16.99 8.36 -8.48
N ARG A 183 17.37 7.08 -8.55
CA ARG A 183 18.77 6.66 -8.75
C ARG A 183 19.34 7.14 -10.10
N ILE A 184 18.55 7.10 -11.17
CA ILE A 184 18.94 7.64 -12.48
C ILE A 184 19.18 9.15 -12.37
N LYS A 185 18.25 9.91 -11.79
CA LYS A 185 18.42 11.36 -11.57
C LYS A 185 19.64 11.70 -10.71
N ARG A 186 19.99 10.87 -9.73
CA ARG A 186 21.24 11.02 -8.96
C ARG A 186 22.47 10.81 -9.84
N ALA A 187 22.41 9.86 -10.78
CA ALA A 187 23.51 9.50 -11.67
C ALA A 187 23.67 10.45 -12.88
N GLU A 188 22.62 11.19 -13.28
CA GLU A 188 22.66 12.18 -14.37
C GLU A 188 23.57 13.39 -14.06
N TYR A 189 23.93 13.61 -12.79
CA TYR A 189 24.88 14.66 -12.41
C TYR A 189 26.30 14.09 -12.34
N ASP A 190 27.19 14.57 -13.22
CA ASP A 190 28.61 14.19 -13.30
C ASP A 190 29.33 14.29 -11.94
N SER A 191 28.92 15.26 -11.12
CA SER A 191 29.21 15.30 -9.68
C SER A 191 28.15 16.11 -8.93
N GLU A 192 27.93 15.77 -7.66
CA GLU A 192 27.07 16.54 -6.77
C GLU A 192 27.50 18.02 -6.67
N GLN A 193 28.81 18.28 -6.72
CA GLN A 193 29.35 19.64 -6.72
C GLN A 193 28.90 20.43 -7.96
N GLN A 194 28.93 19.81 -9.14
CA GLN A 194 28.49 20.48 -10.37
C GLN A 194 26.99 20.83 -10.33
N ARG A 195 26.15 19.95 -9.76
CA ARG A 195 24.73 20.25 -9.54
C ARG A 195 24.56 21.48 -8.66
N ILE A 196 25.24 21.52 -7.51
CA ILE A 196 25.17 22.64 -6.56
C ILE A 196 25.57 23.95 -7.24
N LEU A 197 26.66 23.94 -8.02
CA LEU A 197 27.12 25.11 -8.77
C LEU A 197 26.07 25.58 -9.80
N ASN A 198 25.46 24.65 -10.54
CA ASN A 198 24.42 24.97 -11.52
C ASN A 198 23.15 25.53 -10.84
N ASP A 199 22.74 24.94 -9.72
CA ASP A 199 21.59 25.40 -8.93
C ASP A 199 21.81 26.81 -8.37
N GLN A 200 23.01 27.08 -7.84
CA GLN A 200 23.41 28.41 -7.37
C GLN A 200 23.40 29.43 -8.50
N LYS A 201 23.97 29.07 -9.66
CA LYS A 201 23.98 29.94 -10.84
C LYS A 201 22.56 30.28 -11.30
N SER A 202 21.68 29.28 -11.42
CA SER A 202 20.28 29.49 -11.82
C SER A 202 19.55 30.40 -10.84
N LEU A 203 19.76 30.20 -9.53
CA LEU A 203 19.19 31.05 -8.49
C LEU A 203 19.64 32.51 -8.64
N GLU A 204 20.93 32.74 -8.85
CA GLU A 204 21.47 34.10 -9.04
C GLU A 204 20.95 34.74 -10.34
N ASP A 205 20.87 33.98 -11.44
CA ASP A 205 20.28 34.44 -12.69
C ASP A 205 18.80 34.84 -12.50
N ILE A 206 18.03 34.07 -11.71
CA ILE A 206 16.66 34.41 -11.36
C ILE A 206 16.60 35.68 -10.52
N LYS A 207 17.45 35.81 -9.50
CA LYS A 207 17.50 37.00 -8.64
C LYS A 207 17.82 38.27 -9.44
N ASN A 208 18.77 38.18 -10.38
CA ASN A 208 19.22 39.30 -11.21
C ASN A 208 18.23 39.66 -12.33
N SER A 209 17.52 38.67 -12.89
CA SER A 209 16.57 38.89 -14.00
C SER A 209 15.15 39.27 -13.56
N THR A 210 14.80 39.06 -12.29
CA THR A 210 13.44 39.29 -11.80
C THR A 210 13.28 40.70 -11.26
N ALA A 211 12.52 41.54 -11.98
CA ALA A 211 12.16 42.87 -11.50
C ALA A 211 11.29 42.79 -10.23
N GLN A 212 11.63 43.57 -9.21
CA GLN A 212 10.81 43.68 -8.01
C GLN A 212 9.49 44.38 -8.35
N ASN A 213 8.38 43.73 -7.99
CA ASN A 213 7.05 44.28 -8.15
C ASN A 213 6.30 44.07 -6.85
N SER A 214 6.16 45.15 -6.07
CA SER A 214 5.45 45.17 -4.78
C SER A 214 3.98 44.74 -4.85
N ASN A 215 3.42 44.66 -6.06
CA ASN A 215 2.04 44.29 -6.38
C ASN A 215 1.91 42.91 -7.07
N ALA A 216 2.87 42.01 -6.91
CA ALA A 216 2.79 40.66 -7.49
C ALA A 216 1.64 39.85 -6.86
N ASN A 217 0.44 40.01 -7.41
CA ASN A 217 -0.75 39.26 -7.03
C ASN A 217 -0.64 37.82 -7.51
N SER A 218 -1.00 36.91 -6.61
CA SER A 218 -0.86 35.46 -6.70
C SER A 218 -1.58 34.88 -7.92
N GLY A 219 -0.84 34.44 -8.94
CA GLY A 219 -1.35 33.47 -9.90
C GLY A 219 -1.44 32.11 -9.20
N ASN A 220 -2.62 31.50 -9.21
CA ASN A 220 -2.88 30.15 -8.70
C ASN A 220 -1.85 29.17 -9.25
N THR A 221 -0.96 28.67 -8.40
CA THR A 221 -0.19 27.46 -8.67
C THR A 221 -0.83 26.31 -7.90
N THR A 222 -1.09 25.26 -8.67
CA THR A 222 -1.70 23.96 -8.36
C THR A 222 -1.64 23.56 -6.87
N GLU A 223 -2.78 23.11 -6.37
CA GLU A 223 -3.03 22.60 -5.01
C GLU A 223 -1.89 21.71 -4.49
N GLN A 224 -0.98 22.33 -3.73
CA GLN A 224 0.05 21.64 -2.96
C GLN A 224 -0.54 21.30 -1.58
N GLU A 225 -0.54 20.01 -1.23
CA GLU A 225 -1.12 19.43 -0.02
C GLU A 225 -0.88 20.28 1.24
N GLU A 226 -1.96 20.52 2.00
CA GLU A 226 -1.88 21.15 3.31
C GLU A 226 -1.16 20.23 4.29
N THR A 227 0.11 20.51 4.60
CA THR A 227 0.78 19.90 5.75
C THR A 227 0.99 20.95 6.83
N SER A 228 -0.10 21.29 7.51
CA SER A 228 -0.07 21.89 8.86
C SER A 228 0.25 20.80 9.90
N SER A 229 1.32 20.02 9.70
CA SER A 229 1.82 19.14 10.76
C SER A 229 2.90 19.89 11.52
N ASN A 230 2.82 19.86 12.86
CA ASN A 230 3.86 20.37 13.76
C ASN A 230 5.13 19.49 13.76
N ASP A 231 5.21 18.49 12.87
CA ASP A 231 6.34 17.58 12.73
C ASP A 231 7.45 18.23 11.89
N ILE A 232 8.58 18.54 12.56
CA ILE A 232 9.80 19.00 11.91
C ILE A 232 10.39 17.82 11.13
N SER A 233 10.49 17.96 9.80
CA SER A 233 11.17 16.96 8.97
C SER A 233 12.68 17.01 9.26
N ILE A 234 13.29 15.86 9.56
CA ILE A 234 14.74 15.73 9.76
C ILE A 234 15.36 15.15 8.48
N ILE A 235 16.38 15.81 7.96
CA ILE A 235 17.18 15.38 6.80
C ILE A 235 18.61 15.18 7.29
N GLN A 236 19.12 13.96 7.25
CA GLN A 236 20.51 13.69 7.56
C GLN A 236 21.41 13.93 6.36
N LYS A 237 22.52 14.62 6.63
CA LYS A 237 23.76 14.75 5.86
C LYS A 237 23.57 14.97 4.37
N LEU A 238 23.57 16.25 3.98
CA LEU A 238 23.66 16.70 2.59
C LEU A 238 24.99 17.40 2.35
N ASN A 239 25.72 17.01 1.30
CA ASN A 239 26.95 17.69 0.93
C ASN A 239 26.64 19.13 0.49
N GLY A 240 27.41 20.09 1.00
CA GLY A 240 27.24 21.51 0.67
C GLY A 240 26.03 22.18 1.32
N VAL A 241 25.37 21.53 2.29
CA VAL A 241 24.30 22.11 3.10
C VAL A 241 24.71 22.03 4.57
N GLU A 242 24.71 23.15 5.26
CA GLU A 242 25.11 23.20 6.67
C GLU A 242 24.02 22.62 7.57
N SER A 243 24.41 21.98 8.68
CA SER A 243 23.44 21.55 9.69
C SER A 243 22.73 22.77 10.31
N GLY A 244 21.44 22.64 10.60
CA GLY A 244 20.61 23.71 11.15
C GLY A 244 19.12 23.53 10.88
N TYR A 245 18.33 24.53 11.27
CA TYR A 245 16.89 24.62 11.11
C TYR A 245 16.54 25.62 10.00
N TYR A 246 15.96 25.13 8.92
CA TYR A 246 15.65 25.89 7.71
C TYR A 246 14.17 26.27 7.69
N VAL A 247 13.87 27.54 7.41
CA VAL A 247 12.50 28.03 7.17
C VAL A 247 12.19 27.88 5.69
N VAL A 248 11.57 26.75 5.36
CA VAL A 248 11.27 26.31 4.00
C VAL A 248 9.93 26.89 3.55
N LEU A 249 9.96 27.61 2.43
CA LEU A 249 8.80 28.21 1.77
C LEU A 249 8.03 27.22 0.91
N GLY A 250 8.72 26.24 0.32
CA GLY A 250 8.13 25.25 -0.59
C GLY A 250 9.08 24.12 -0.96
N LYS A 251 8.52 23.01 -1.41
CA LYS A 251 9.23 21.78 -1.81
C LYS A 251 8.86 21.40 -3.25
N TYR A 252 9.83 21.10 -4.11
CA TYR A 252 9.60 20.88 -5.54
C TYR A 252 10.42 19.73 -6.11
N LYS A 253 9.81 18.81 -6.86
CA LYS A 253 10.53 17.76 -7.61
C LYS A 253 10.93 18.19 -9.04
N ASN A 254 10.32 19.26 -9.55
CA ASN A 254 10.51 19.78 -10.91
C ASN A 254 11.25 21.12 -10.88
N ILE A 255 12.26 21.27 -11.73
CA ILE A 255 13.09 22.48 -11.83
C ILE A 255 12.29 23.70 -12.29
N ALA A 256 11.42 23.55 -13.28
CA ALA A 256 10.63 24.66 -13.83
C ALA A 256 9.62 25.19 -12.80
N GLU A 257 8.98 24.31 -12.03
CA GLU A 257 8.07 24.70 -10.95
C GLU A 257 8.83 25.42 -9.82
N ARG A 258 9.99 24.88 -9.44
CA ARG A 258 10.92 25.48 -8.47
C ARG A 258 11.32 26.89 -8.91
N ASP A 259 11.78 27.05 -10.15
CA ASP A 259 12.24 28.34 -10.69
C ASP A 259 11.09 29.35 -10.79
N ALA A 260 9.89 28.91 -11.20
CA ALA A 260 8.70 29.74 -11.23
C ALA A 260 8.33 30.26 -9.83
N PHE A 261 8.40 29.41 -8.81
CA PHE A 261 8.15 29.81 -7.43
C PHE A 261 9.23 30.77 -6.90
N VAL A 262 10.52 30.50 -7.15
CA VAL A 262 11.61 31.40 -6.76
C VAL A 262 11.41 32.79 -7.39
N ARG A 263 11.03 32.88 -8.68
CA ARG A 263 10.68 34.16 -9.32
C ARG A 263 9.56 34.90 -8.59
N GLN A 264 8.52 34.18 -8.15
CA GLN A 264 7.43 34.79 -7.38
C GLN A 264 7.92 35.34 -6.02
N VAL A 265 8.78 34.60 -5.32
CA VAL A 265 9.37 35.03 -4.04
C VAL A 265 10.23 36.28 -4.24
N VAL A 266 11.11 36.29 -5.25
CA VAL A 266 11.98 37.42 -5.57
C VAL A 266 11.17 38.65 -5.97
N ALA A 267 10.17 38.48 -6.84
CA ALA A 267 9.28 39.57 -7.26
C ALA A 267 8.52 40.20 -6.08
N GLY A 268 8.10 39.38 -5.11
CA GLY A 268 7.50 39.81 -3.84
C GLY A 268 8.49 40.38 -2.81
N GLY A 269 9.76 40.53 -3.18
CA GLY A 269 10.82 41.12 -2.36
C GLY A 269 11.44 40.19 -1.32
N GLY A 270 11.39 38.88 -1.53
CA GLY A 270 12.11 37.88 -0.73
C GLY A 270 13.51 37.64 -1.29
N THR A 271 14.40 38.63 -1.19
CA THR A 271 15.74 38.57 -1.82
C THR A 271 16.70 37.59 -1.14
N SER A 272 16.47 37.24 0.13
CA SER A 272 17.24 36.21 0.85
C SER A 272 16.89 34.78 0.47
N VAL A 273 15.93 34.57 -0.45
CA VAL A 273 15.53 33.24 -0.90
C VAL A 273 16.72 32.45 -1.42
N THR A 274 16.86 31.24 -0.91
CA THR A 274 17.89 30.27 -1.28
C THR A 274 17.25 28.89 -1.43
N LEU A 275 18.00 27.93 -1.95
CA LEU A 275 17.52 26.57 -2.09
C LEU A 275 18.65 25.56 -1.88
N PHE A 276 18.27 24.36 -1.46
CA PHE A 276 19.12 23.18 -1.54
C PHE A 276 18.37 22.02 -2.17
N TYR A 277 19.10 21.05 -2.68
CA TYR A 277 18.55 19.82 -3.24
C TYR A 277 18.84 18.64 -2.33
N ASN A 278 17.80 17.95 -1.89
CA ASN A 278 17.93 16.67 -1.22
C ASN A 278 18.00 15.55 -2.26
N ILE A 279 19.18 14.97 -2.42
CA ILE A 279 19.39 13.86 -3.36
C ILE A 279 18.57 12.62 -3.00
N TYR A 280 18.24 12.44 -1.71
CA TYR A 280 17.63 11.21 -1.23
C TYR A 280 16.16 11.08 -1.59
N ASP A 281 15.40 12.17 -1.47
CA ASP A 281 14.00 12.23 -1.90
C ASP A 281 13.79 12.88 -3.28
N ALA A 282 14.88 13.34 -3.91
CA ALA A 282 14.90 14.06 -5.17
C ALA A 282 14.09 15.36 -5.17
N THR A 283 14.11 16.10 -4.05
CA THR A 283 13.30 17.29 -3.81
C THR A 283 14.18 18.52 -3.56
N TYR A 284 13.81 19.63 -4.21
CA TYR A 284 14.31 20.97 -3.93
C TYR A 284 13.55 21.58 -2.76
N TYR A 285 14.30 22.14 -1.81
CA TYR A 285 13.78 22.87 -0.68
C TYR A 285 14.12 24.34 -0.88
N VAL A 286 13.10 25.16 -1.13
CA VAL A 286 13.25 26.61 -1.24
C VAL A 286 13.04 27.21 0.14
N TYR A 287 14.02 27.94 0.66
CA TYR A 287 14.01 28.47 2.03
C TYR A 287 14.43 29.95 2.05
N ILE A 288 14.11 30.64 3.14
CA ILE A 288 14.41 32.07 3.28
C ILE A 288 15.43 32.37 4.37
N ASP A 289 15.51 31.52 5.39
CA ASP A 289 16.42 31.66 6.53
C ASP A 289 16.87 30.29 7.06
N LYS A 290 18.06 30.28 7.68
CA LYS A 290 18.65 29.16 8.43
C LYS A 290 18.95 29.64 9.85
N PHE A 291 18.65 28.81 10.84
CA PHE A 291 18.94 29.04 12.26
C PHE A 291 19.71 27.85 12.85
N ASP A 292 20.53 28.09 13.86
CA ASP A 292 21.25 27.01 14.54
C ASP A 292 20.38 26.31 15.60
N ASP A 293 19.28 26.93 16.02
CA ASP A 293 18.37 26.40 17.03
C ASP A 293 16.88 26.48 16.62
N LEU A 294 16.09 25.54 17.13
CA LEU A 294 14.67 25.44 16.82
C LEU A 294 13.86 26.65 17.31
N SER A 295 14.22 27.23 18.46
CA SER A 295 13.45 28.34 19.06
C SER A 295 13.48 29.56 18.15
N SER A 296 14.65 29.88 17.59
CA SER A 296 14.83 30.97 16.62
C SER A 296 14.04 30.72 15.33
N ALA A 297 14.07 29.50 14.78
CA ALA A 297 13.31 29.15 13.59
C ALA A 297 11.79 29.25 13.79
N VAL A 298 11.29 28.80 14.96
CA VAL A 298 9.88 28.94 15.34
C VAL A 298 9.49 30.41 15.46
N LYS A 299 10.31 31.23 16.13
CA LYS A 299 10.06 32.68 16.23
C LYS A 299 10.01 33.36 14.86
N ALA A 300 10.94 33.03 13.96
CA ALA A 300 10.94 33.57 12.61
C ALA A 300 9.67 33.19 11.81
N THR A 301 9.23 31.93 11.96
CA THR A 301 7.98 31.45 11.33
C THR A 301 6.74 32.13 11.91
N GLN A 302 6.72 32.44 13.21
CA GLN A 302 5.64 33.16 13.88
C GLN A 302 5.61 34.66 13.53
N ALA A 303 6.80 35.27 13.38
CA ALA A 303 6.95 36.66 12.98
C ALA A 303 6.69 36.91 11.48
N ARG A 304 6.26 35.89 10.73
CA ARG A 304 6.06 35.97 9.29
C ARG A 304 5.14 37.14 8.91
N GLY A 305 5.59 37.95 7.97
CA GLY A 305 4.79 39.03 7.38
C GLY A 305 3.64 38.49 6.51
N THR A 306 2.81 39.38 5.99
CA THR A 306 1.60 39.07 5.21
C THR A 306 1.86 38.72 3.74
N LYS A 307 3.12 38.58 3.33
CA LYS A 307 3.48 38.27 1.94
C LYS A 307 2.94 36.90 1.52
N SER A 308 2.48 36.82 0.26
CA SER A 308 1.77 35.65 -0.28
C SER A 308 2.60 34.36 -0.22
N TYR A 309 3.92 34.45 -0.38
CA TYR A 309 4.82 33.29 -0.34
C TYR A 309 5.08 32.74 1.07
N ASN A 310 4.64 33.41 2.14
CA ASN A 310 4.82 32.94 3.53
C ASN A 310 3.74 31.95 3.99
N LYS A 311 2.70 31.70 3.16
CA LYS A 311 1.49 30.96 3.57
C LYS A 311 1.77 29.53 4.01
N LYS A 312 2.75 28.86 3.39
CA LYS A 312 3.06 27.43 3.59
C LYS A 312 4.44 27.17 4.20
N MET A 313 4.96 28.11 4.99
CA MET A 313 6.25 27.94 5.67
C MET A 313 6.26 26.70 6.57
N SER A 314 7.36 25.94 6.51
CA SER A 314 7.62 24.79 7.37
C SER A 314 9.07 24.82 7.86
N ILE A 315 9.34 24.18 9.00
CA ILE A 315 10.69 24.05 9.53
C ILE A 315 11.23 22.67 9.15
N VAL A 316 12.43 22.65 8.57
CA VAL A 316 13.17 21.43 8.24
C VAL A 316 14.51 21.45 8.97
N LYS A 317 14.82 20.39 9.70
CA LYS A 317 16.13 20.21 10.34
C LYS A 317 17.06 19.47 9.40
N VAL A 318 18.25 20.02 9.15
CA VAL A 318 19.35 19.33 8.49
C VAL A 318 20.40 19.01 9.55
N GLU A 319 20.83 17.75 9.61
CA GLU A 319 21.86 17.25 10.55
C GLU A 319 23.12 16.80 9.82
#